data_AF-A0A2P5Z924-F1
#
_entry.id   AF-A0A2P5Z924-F1
#
_cell.length_a   1.000
_cell.length_b   1.000
_cell.length_c   1.000
_cell.angle_alpha   90.00
_cell.angle_beta   90.00
_cell.angle_gamma   90.00
#
_symmetry.space_group_name_H-M   'P 1'
#
loop_
_entity.id
_entity.type
_entity.pdbx_description
1 polymer ?
#
loop_
_entity_poly.entity_id
_entity_poly.type
_entity_poly.pdbx_seq_one_letter_code
_entity_poly.pdbx_strand_id
1 'polypeptide(L)'
;MYYTTERPGSNGIDNRIAVAFSNDGINWKKHDAPVIHDGDPGTYGTGQSVAWSADGAAGIRTIYTYVDGNGDITYFYRESPDAINFGEKRKLSQKGLTLNGQSGISHAKPALGFAPGSYNGHYFYYMASVCEAHLDSSYGPAYPEWGTAKGVCVYRAEGEDAFTGTWTKVLDSAHIKPVEVEPGFLTNIYGSLDGILPTISIRYGCSGSGDPNTWEICWSEGKLD
;
A
#
# COMPACT_ATOMS: atom_id res chain seq x y z
N MET A 1 -14.55 -4.57 -3.41
CA MET A 1 -13.51 -3.56 -3.65
C MET A 1 -13.46 -2.65 -2.45
N TYR A 2 -12.27 -2.49 -1.86
CA TYR A 2 -12.03 -1.42 -0.90
C TYR A 2 -11.53 -0.19 -1.65
N TYR A 3 -12.00 0.99 -1.27
CA TYR A 3 -11.61 2.23 -1.90
C TYR A 3 -11.47 3.35 -0.86
N THR A 4 -10.56 4.28 -1.14
CA THR A 4 -10.40 5.49 -0.33
C THR A 4 -11.46 6.50 -0.75
N THR A 5 -12.09 7.14 0.22
CA THR A 5 -13.06 8.21 0.01
C THR A 5 -12.89 9.26 1.08
N GLU A 6 -13.22 10.49 0.75
CA GLU A 6 -13.23 11.59 1.70
C GLU A 6 -14.62 11.83 2.30
N ARG A 7 -14.67 12.58 3.40
CA ARG A 7 -15.92 13.18 3.87
C ARG A 7 -16.41 14.18 2.82
N PRO A 8 -17.69 14.17 2.41
CA PRO A 8 -18.17 15.15 1.43
C PRO A 8 -17.86 16.60 1.84
N GLY A 9 -17.19 17.33 0.94
CA GLY A 9 -16.80 18.73 1.14
C GLY A 9 -15.50 18.95 1.91
N SER A 10 -14.73 17.89 2.19
CA SER A 10 -13.46 18.01 2.90
C SER A 10 -12.25 18.28 1.98
N ASN A 11 -12.35 18.13 0.65
CA ASN A 11 -11.28 18.47 -0.31
C ASN A 11 -9.96 17.71 -0.06
N GLY A 12 -10.01 16.39 0.01
CA GLY A 12 -8.83 15.52 0.11
C GLY A 12 -8.32 15.26 1.53
N ILE A 13 -8.99 15.81 2.55
CA ILE A 13 -8.77 15.48 3.98
C ILE A 13 -9.95 14.66 4.52
N ASP A 14 -9.88 14.19 5.77
CA ASP A 14 -10.84 13.27 6.37
C ASP A 14 -11.05 11.98 5.54
N ASN A 15 -9.98 11.43 4.96
CA ASN A 15 -10.07 10.20 4.17
C ASN A 15 -10.40 8.98 5.04
N ARG A 16 -11.18 8.08 4.45
CA ARG A 16 -11.77 6.87 5.03
C ARG A 16 -11.70 5.76 4.00
N ILE A 17 -11.80 4.52 4.47
CA ILE A 17 -11.91 3.36 3.60
C ILE A 17 -13.35 2.89 3.60
N ALA A 18 -13.91 2.75 2.41
CA ALA A 18 -15.23 2.20 2.18
C ALA A 18 -15.14 0.93 1.33
N VAL A 19 -16.24 0.20 1.24
CA VAL A 19 -16.34 -1.03 0.45
C VAL A 19 -17.49 -0.94 -0.55
N ALA A 20 -17.27 -1.53 -1.72
CA ALA A 20 -18.31 -1.77 -2.72
C ALA A 20 -18.30 -3.24 -3.15
N PHE A 21 -19.48 -3.77 -3.46
CA PHE A 21 -19.71 -5.16 -3.83
C PHE A 21 -20.17 -5.26 -5.27
N SER A 22 -19.74 -6.32 -5.96
CA SER A 22 -20.13 -6.61 -7.34
C SER A 22 -20.16 -8.12 -7.55
N ASN A 23 -21.12 -8.59 -8.35
CA ASN A 23 -21.23 -9.99 -8.76
C ASN A 23 -20.60 -10.26 -10.14
N ASP A 24 -20.27 -9.22 -10.89
CA ASP A 24 -19.74 -9.30 -12.26
C ASP A 24 -18.41 -8.54 -12.44
N GLY A 25 -17.92 -7.88 -11.38
CA GLY A 25 -16.71 -7.06 -11.40
C GLY A 25 -16.87 -5.71 -12.12
N ILE A 26 -18.06 -5.41 -12.67
CA ILE A 26 -18.33 -4.24 -13.50
C ILE A 26 -19.34 -3.31 -12.82
N ASN A 27 -20.45 -3.88 -12.34
CA ASN A 27 -21.51 -3.16 -11.64
C ASN A 27 -21.28 -3.22 -10.14
N TRP A 28 -20.93 -2.08 -9.55
CA TRP A 28 -20.57 -1.96 -8.14
C TRP A 28 -21.63 -1.25 -7.32
N LYS A 29 -21.97 -1.81 -6.15
CA LYS A 29 -22.87 -1.22 -5.16
C LYS A 29 -22.06 -0.83 -3.92
N LYS A 30 -22.05 0.46 -3.60
CA LYS A 30 -21.36 0.98 -2.41
C LYS A 30 -22.08 0.55 -1.13
N HIS A 31 -21.32 0.26 -0.09
CA HIS A 31 -21.85 0.16 1.27
C HIS A 31 -22.24 1.55 1.79
N ASP A 32 -23.26 1.64 2.63
CA ASP A 32 -23.88 2.91 3.03
C ASP A 32 -22.95 3.80 3.88
N ALA A 33 -21.96 3.20 4.54
CA ALA A 33 -20.99 3.90 5.36
C ALA A 33 -19.55 3.40 5.10
N PRO A 34 -18.53 4.24 5.35
CA PRO A 34 -17.15 3.79 5.44
C PRO A 34 -16.98 2.71 6.50
N VAL A 35 -16.09 1.76 6.24
CA VAL A 35 -15.82 0.59 7.10
C VAL A 35 -14.58 0.79 7.97
N ILE A 36 -13.68 1.70 7.59
CA ILE A 36 -12.58 2.20 8.42
C ILE A 36 -12.55 3.72 8.29
N HIS A 37 -12.52 4.41 9.43
CA HIS A 37 -12.72 5.86 9.52
C HIS A 37 -12.02 6.45 10.75
N ASP A 38 -10.87 5.89 11.09
CA ASP A 38 -10.12 6.21 12.31
C ASP A 38 -9.17 7.41 12.13
N GLY A 39 -9.29 8.13 11.02
CA GLY A 39 -8.50 9.31 10.71
C GLY A 39 -8.86 10.46 11.64
N ASP A 40 -7.87 11.28 11.99
CA ASP A 40 -8.10 12.48 12.76
C ASP A 40 -8.83 13.52 11.90
N PRO A 41 -9.83 14.23 12.45
CA PRO A 41 -10.49 15.30 11.72
C PRO A 41 -9.50 16.38 11.30
N GLY A 42 -9.57 16.82 10.04
CA GLY A 42 -8.71 17.86 9.49
C GLY A 42 -7.38 17.36 8.90
N THR A 43 -7.09 16.06 8.95
CA THR A 43 -5.86 15.47 8.40
C THR A 43 -6.16 14.67 7.13
N TYR A 44 -5.15 14.17 6.42
CA TYR A 44 -5.41 13.23 5.34
C TYR A 44 -6.22 12.02 5.84
N GLY A 45 -5.94 11.49 7.02
CA GLY A 45 -6.73 10.40 7.61
C GLY A 45 -6.28 9.02 7.12
N THR A 46 -7.22 8.16 6.75
CA THR A 46 -6.95 6.76 6.35
C THR A 46 -7.23 6.48 4.89
N GLY A 47 -6.36 5.72 4.22
CA GLY A 47 -6.53 5.40 2.80
C GLY A 47 -5.57 4.33 2.31
N GLN A 48 -5.49 4.16 0.99
CA GLN A 48 -4.55 3.25 0.30
C GLN A 48 -4.57 1.82 0.88
N SER A 49 -5.78 1.26 1.01
CA SER A 49 -5.96 -0.07 1.58
C SER A 49 -5.60 -1.18 0.60
N VAL A 50 -4.87 -2.18 1.07
CA VAL A 50 -4.64 -3.46 0.38
C VAL A 50 -5.28 -4.57 1.20
N ALA A 51 -6.21 -5.31 0.59
CA ALA A 51 -6.94 -6.37 1.25
C ALA A 51 -6.66 -7.74 0.61
N TRP A 52 -6.63 -8.78 1.43
CA TRP A 52 -6.52 -10.17 1.01
C TRP A 52 -7.44 -11.07 1.84
N SER A 53 -7.72 -12.26 1.33
CA SER A 53 -8.62 -13.20 1.99
C SER A 53 -7.98 -13.79 3.24
N ALA A 54 -8.75 -13.89 4.32
CA ALA A 54 -8.32 -14.52 5.57
C ALA A 54 -8.62 -16.02 5.57
N ASP A 55 -9.73 -16.43 4.95
CA ASP A 55 -10.35 -17.75 5.10
C ASP A 55 -10.92 -18.34 3.79
N GLY A 56 -10.74 -17.68 2.65
CA GLY A 56 -11.33 -18.07 1.36
C GLY A 56 -12.83 -17.78 1.24
N ALA A 57 -13.42 -17.10 2.23
CA ALA A 57 -14.83 -16.72 2.29
C ALA A 57 -14.96 -15.20 2.50
N ALA A 58 -15.80 -14.77 3.44
CA ALA A 58 -16.02 -13.35 3.73
C ALA A 58 -14.93 -12.74 4.63
N GLY A 59 -14.12 -13.57 5.29
CA GLY A 59 -13.03 -13.11 6.13
C GLY A 59 -11.94 -12.45 5.31
N ILE A 60 -11.51 -11.26 5.73
CA ILE A 60 -10.43 -10.53 5.07
C ILE A 60 -9.48 -9.92 6.09
N ARG A 61 -8.26 -9.72 5.62
CA ARG A 61 -7.22 -8.93 6.28
C ARG A 61 -6.92 -7.73 5.40
N THR A 62 -6.61 -6.61 6.01
CA THR A 62 -6.28 -5.38 5.30
C THR A 62 -5.11 -4.69 5.95
N ILE A 63 -4.30 -4.04 5.12
CA ILE A 63 -3.36 -3.02 5.57
C ILE A 63 -3.71 -1.72 4.90
N TYR A 64 -3.58 -0.63 5.64
CA TYR A 64 -3.89 0.70 5.15
C TYR A 64 -2.93 1.74 5.70
N THR A 65 -2.83 2.84 4.96
CA THR A 65 -2.10 4.04 5.34
C THR A 65 -2.95 4.89 6.27
N TYR A 66 -2.35 5.40 7.34
CA TYR A 66 -2.87 6.46 8.17
C TYR A 66 -1.86 7.60 8.20
N VAL A 67 -2.34 8.83 8.03
CA VAL A 67 -1.54 10.05 8.07
C VAL A 67 -2.12 11.00 9.11
N ASP A 68 -1.31 11.33 10.12
CA ASP A 68 -1.73 12.19 11.22
C ASP A 68 -1.67 13.69 10.87
N GLY A 69 -1.94 14.55 11.84
CA GLY A 69 -1.93 16.01 11.67
C GLY A 69 -0.55 16.62 11.44
N ASN A 70 0.53 15.87 11.71
CA ASN A 70 1.90 16.29 11.42
C ASN A 70 2.36 15.81 10.03
N GLY A 71 1.55 14.99 9.35
CA GLY A 71 1.94 14.33 8.11
C GLY A 71 2.76 13.05 8.33
N ASP A 72 2.81 12.53 9.57
CA ASP A 72 3.48 11.28 9.86
C ASP A 72 2.64 10.09 9.36
N ILE A 73 3.27 9.24 8.57
CA ILE A 73 2.64 8.04 8.01
C ILE A 73 2.86 6.85 8.93
N THR A 74 1.77 6.16 9.23
CA THR A 74 1.76 4.85 9.88
C THR A 74 0.93 3.86 9.07
N TYR A 75 1.41 2.62 8.93
CA TYR A 75 0.61 1.54 8.36
C TYR A 75 -0.07 0.73 9.46
N PHE A 76 -1.35 0.43 9.26
CA PHE A 76 -2.15 -0.38 10.19
C PHE A 76 -2.67 -1.63 9.50
N TYR A 77 -2.70 -2.71 10.25
CA TYR A 77 -3.32 -3.99 9.93
C TYR A 77 -4.64 -4.13 10.68
N ARG A 78 -5.66 -4.69 10.03
CA ARG A 78 -6.91 -5.13 10.66
C ARG A 78 -7.46 -6.39 10.00
N GLU A 79 -8.24 -7.14 10.76
CA GLU A 79 -9.03 -8.26 10.26
C GLU A 79 -10.53 -7.95 10.36
N SER A 80 -11.31 -8.53 9.45
CA SER A 80 -12.77 -8.52 9.50
C SER A 80 -13.29 -9.91 9.13
N PRO A 81 -14.23 -10.48 9.91
CA PRO A 81 -14.84 -11.78 9.58
C PRO A 81 -15.88 -11.70 8.46
N ASP A 82 -16.33 -10.50 8.09
CA ASP A 82 -17.45 -10.29 7.17
C ASP A 82 -17.20 -9.17 6.14
N ALA A 83 -15.94 -8.75 6.00
CA ALA A 83 -15.49 -7.68 5.11
C ALA A 83 -16.10 -6.28 5.39
N ILE A 84 -16.76 -6.09 6.53
CA ILE A 84 -17.41 -4.82 6.90
C ILE A 84 -16.99 -4.40 8.31
N ASN A 85 -17.07 -5.32 9.27
CA ASN A 85 -16.81 -5.06 10.68
C ASN A 85 -15.36 -5.42 11.01
N PHE A 86 -14.52 -4.40 11.18
CA PHE A 86 -13.10 -4.61 11.47
C PHE A 86 -12.80 -4.62 12.97
N GLY A 87 -11.97 -5.57 13.38
CA GLY A 87 -11.40 -5.64 14.73
C GLY A 87 -10.35 -4.56 15.01
N GLU A 88 -9.61 -4.74 16.09
CA GLU A 88 -8.58 -3.79 16.55
C GLU A 88 -7.51 -3.51 15.49
N LYS A 89 -7.04 -2.26 15.44
CA LYS A 89 -5.89 -1.89 14.62
C LYS A 89 -4.60 -2.37 15.25
N ARG A 90 -3.72 -2.91 14.41
CA ARG A 90 -2.36 -3.28 14.80
C ARG A 90 -1.36 -2.50 13.95
N LYS A 91 -0.44 -1.78 14.59
CA LYS A 91 0.59 -0.99 13.89
C LYS A 91 1.63 -1.94 13.26
N LEU A 92 1.97 -1.70 12.00
CA LEU A 92 3.14 -2.33 11.39
C LEU A 92 4.42 -1.65 11.88
N SER A 93 5.47 -2.45 12.05
CA SER A 93 6.82 -1.92 12.20
C SER A 93 7.21 -1.22 10.89
N GLN A 94 7.94 -0.12 10.99
CA GLN A 94 8.60 0.52 9.85
C GLN A 94 10.13 0.39 9.94
N LYS A 95 10.64 -0.38 10.92
CA LYS A 95 12.08 -0.61 11.09
C LYS A 95 12.60 -1.39 9.88
N GLY A 96 13.77 -1.00 9.38
CA GLY A 96 14.41 -1.62 8.21
C GLY A 96 13.93 -1.08 6.86
N LEU A 97 12.86 -0.30 6.82
CA LEU A 97 12.48 0.45 5.63
C LEU A 97 13.47 1.59 5.39
N THR A 98 13.79 1.81 4.11
CA THR A 98 14.76 2.83 3.69
C THR A 98 14.21 3.72 2.58
N LEU A 99 14.55 5.00 2.64
CA LEU A 99 14.35 6.00 1.60
C LEU A 99 15.69 6.70 1.33
N ASN A 100 16.15 6.71 0.07
CA ASN A 100 17.42 7.33 -0.34
C ASN A 100 18.62 6.87 0.51
N GLY A 101 18.63 5.59 0.89
CA GLY A 101 19.68 4.97 1.70
C GLY A 101 19.62 5.32 3.20
N GLN A 102 18.64 6.11 3.65
CA GLN A 102 18.41 6.44 5.06
C GLN A 102 17.21 5.66 5.59
N SER A 103 17.12 5.48 6.91
CA SER A 103 15.95 4.86 7.52
C SER A 103 14.72 5.77 7.36
N GLY A 104 13.61 5.20 6.89
CA GLY A 104 12.36 5.93 6.71
C GLY A 104 11.57 5.47 5.49
N ILE A 105 10.48 6.18 5.24
CA ILE A 105 9.58 6.00 4.09
C ILE A 105 9.33 7.36 3.43
N SER A 106 8.84 7.35 2.18
CA SER A 106 8.43 8.60 1.53
C SER A 106 7.23 9.20 2.24
N HIS A 107 7.37 10.45 2.69
CA HIS A 107 6.30 11.20 3.34
C HIS A 107 5.21 11.66 2.37
N ALA A 108 5.54 11.79 1.08
CA ALA A 108 4.63 12.38 0.10
C ALA A 108 4.08 11.35 -0.91
N LYS A 109 4.71 10.16 -1.02
CA LYS A 109 4.13 8.97 -1.68
C LYS A 109 4.31 7.72 -0.80
N PRO A 110 3.49 7.52 0.25
CA PRO A 110 3.50 6.31 1.08
C PRO A 110 2.90 5.08 0.36
N ALA A 111 3.04 5.04 -0.96
CA ALA A 111 2.33 4.11 -1.80
C ALA A 111 2.69 2.67 -1.42
N LEU A 112 1.65 1.94 -1.06
CA LEU A 112 1.75 0.64 -0.42
C LEU A 112 1.35 -0.45 -1.40
N GLY A 113 2.35 -1.24 -1.83
CA GLY A 113 2.10 -2.59 -2.31
C GLY A 113 2.26 -3.56 -1.16
N PHE A 114 1.30 -4.46 -0.97
CA PHE A 114 1.38 -5.45 0.10
C PHE A 114 0.84 -6.80 -0.33
N ALA A 115 1.48 -7.88 0.07
CA ALA A 115 0.93 -9.22 -0.07
C ALA A 115 1.53 -10.17 0.97
N PRO A 116 0.73 -11.07 1.55
CA PRO A 116 1.26 -12.21 2.30
C PRO A 116 1.70 -13.33 1.35
N GLY A 117 2.51 -14.27 1.85
CA GLY A 117 2.75 -15.52 1.15
C GLY A 117 3.49 -16.54 2.01
N SER A 118 3.19 -17.80 1.77
CA SER A 118 3.78 -18.96 2.42
C SER A 118 4.81 -19.59 1.50
N TYR A 119 6.02 -19.80 2.00
CA TYR A 119 7.10 -20.41 1.23
C TYR A 119 8.00 -21.23 2.14
N ASN A 120 8.32 -22.46 1.73
CA ASN A 120 9.15 -23.41 2.49
C ASN A 120 8.72 -23.62 3.96
N GLY A 121 7.41 -23.59 4.24
CA GLY A 121 6.87 -23.79 5.58
C GLY A 121 6.85 -22.54 6.47
N HIS A 122 7.28 -21.39 5.93
CA HIS A 122 7.26 -20.10 6.62
C HIS A 122 6.15 -19.20 6.05
N TYR A 123 5.65 -18.27 6.85
CA TYR A 123 4.66 -17.28 6.44
C TYR A 123 5.26 -15.88 6.48
N PHE A 124 5.29 -15.22 5.34
CA PHE A 124 5.89 -13.92 5.16
C PHE A 124 4.86 -12.87 4.77
N TYR A 125 5.19 -11.64 5.15
CA TYR A 125 4.61 -10.44 4.60
C TYR A 125 5.61 -9.74 3.69
N TYR A 126 5.13 -9.26 2.55
CA TYR A 126 5.91 -8.51 1.57
C TYR A 126 5.34 -7.12 1.41
N MET A 127 6.22 -6.12 1.40
CA MET A 127 5.89 -4.72 1.22
C MET A 127 6.70 -4.17 0.04
N ALA A 128 6.01 -3.66 -0.98
CA ALA A 128 6.61 -2.82 -2.01
C ALA A 128 6.44 -1.36 -1.59
N SER A 129 7.55 -0.65 -1.45
CA SER A 129 7.58 0.75 -1.02
C SER A 129 8.56 1.54 -1.88
N VAL A 130 8.26 2.81 -2.12
CA VAL A 130 9.23 3.76 -2.66
C VAL A 130 10.44 3.77 -1.73
N CYS A 131 11.62 3.49 -2.28
CA CYS A 131 12.89 3.45 -1.55
C CYS A 131 13.94 4.40 -2.13
N GLU A 132 13.70 4.90 -3.34
CA GLU A 132 14.47 5.99 -3.93
C GLU A 132 13.50 7.04 -4.44
N ALA A 133 13.77 8.31 -4.11
CA ALA A 133 13.04 9.46 -4.58
C ALA A 133 14.00 10.57 -5.01
N HIS A 134 13.61 11.34 -6.02
CA HIS A 134 14.28 12.58 -6.39
C HIS A 134 14.31 13.53 -5.19
N LEU A 135 15.39 14.30 -5.07
CA LEU A 135 15.49 15.34 -4.04
C LEU A 135 14.39 16.39 -4.25
N ASP A 136 13.85 16.90 -3.14
CA ASP A 136 12.92 18.01 -3.15
C ASP A 136 13.51 19.19 -3.94
N SER A 137 12.77 19.70 -4.93
CA SER A 137 13.23 20.84 -5.71
C SER A 137 13.06 22.15 -4.95
N SER A 138 13.91 23.15 -5.24
CA SER A 138 13.87 24.49 -4.66
C SER A 138 12.64 25.34 -5.06
N TYR A 139 11.71 24.80 -5.85
CA TYR A 139 10.45 25.47 -6.21
C TYR A 139 9.31 25.27 -5.20
N GLY A 140 9.59 24.66 -4.05
CA GLY A 140 9.02 25.10 -2.78
C GLY A 140 8.13 24.10 -2.02
N PRO A 141 7.90 24.36 -0.72
CA PRO A 141 7.12 23.53 0.21
C PRO A 141 5.60 23.53 -0.04
N ALA A 142 5.12 24.13 -1.14
CA ALA A 142 3.71 24.27 -1.49
C ALA A 142 3.27 23.42 -2.70
N TYR A 143 4.20 22.69 -3.34
CA TYR A 143 3.90 21.79 -4.46
C TYR A 143 4.61 20.44 -4.26
N PRO A 144 4.09 19.57 -3.39
CA PRO A 144 4.64 18.22 -3.26
C PRO A 144 4.40 17.44 -4.56
N GLU A 145 5.49 17.10 -5.23
CA GLU A 145 5.67 15.83 -5.93
C GLU A 145 4.68 15.45 -7.05
N TRP A 146 4.75 16.15 -8.18
CA TRP A 146 4.35 15.55 -9.45
C TRP A 146 5.54 14.74 -9.98
N GLY A 147 5.61 13.46 -9.59
CA GLY A 147 6.55 12.47 -10.14
C GLY A 147 7.95 12.46 -9.53
N THR A 148 8.13 12.03 -8.28
CA THR A 148 9.47 12.02 -7.65
C THR A 148 9.99 10.64 -7.27
N ALA A 149 9.20 9.58 -7.36
CA ALA A 149 9.73 8.24 -7.11
C ALA A 149 10.75 7.87 -8.20
N LYS A 150 11.94 7.39 -7.78
CA LYS A 150 13.03 6.90 -8.64
C LYS A 150 13.14 5.37 -8.59
N GLY A 151 12.67 4.75 -7.51
CA GLY A 151 12.72 3.32 -7.33
C GLY A 151 11.78 2.78 -6.27
N VAL A 152 11.24 1.59 -6.51
CA VAL A 152 10.44 0.79 -5.58
C VAL A 152 11.26 -0.41 -5.14
N CYS A 153 11.37 -0.64 -3.83
CA CYS A 153 12.03 -1.83 -3.28
C CYS A 153 11.00 -2.78 -2.67
N VAL A 154 11.35 -4.07 -2.60
CA VAL A 154 10.57 -5.06 -1.85
C VAL A 154 11.26 -5.36 -0.53
N TYR A 155 10.45 -5.35 0.51
CA TYR A 155 10.82 -5.75 1.84
C TYR A 155 10.02 -6.98 2.27
N ARG A 156 10.63 -7.82 3.10
CA ARG A 156 10.04 -9.04 3.67
C ARG A 156 10.14 -9.01 5.19
N ALA A 157 9.11 -9.47 5.87
CA ALA A 157 9.12 -9.78 7.30
C ALA A 157 8.38 -11.10 7.55
N GLU A 158 8.84 -11.92 8.49
CA GLU A 158 8.23 -13.21 8.80
C GLU A 158 7.22 -13.08 9.95
N GLY A 159 5.98 -13.51 9.73
CA GLY A 159 4.93 -13.51 10.74
C GLY A 159 4.87 -12.23 11.60
N GLU A 160 5.15 -12.38 12.88
CA GLU A 160 5.07 -11.31 13.88
C GLU A 160 6.11 -10.19 13.69
N ASP A 161 7.21 -10.45 12.97
CA ASP A 161 8.26 -9.46 12.72
C ASP A 161 7.75 -8.28 11.89
N ALA A 162 6.68 -8.44 11.11
CA ALA A 162 6.03 -7.35 10.39
C ALA A 162 5.49 -6.25 11.34
N PHE A 163 5.24 -6.58 12.61
CA PHE A 163 4.64 -5.69 13.59
C PHE A 163 5.63 -5.22 14.65
N THR A 164 6.53 -6.10 15.10
CA THR A 164 7.47 -5.81 16.20
C THR A 164 8.93 -5.77 15.76
N GLY A 165 9.24 -6.47 14.67
CA GLY A 165 10.58 -6.72 14.17
C GLY A 165 11.05 -5.72 13.12
N THR A 166 11.89 -6.21 12.21
CA THR A 166 12.57 -5.42 11.18
C THR A 166 12.26 -5.99 9.81
N TRP A 167 11.87 -5.12 8.90
CA TRP A 167 11.71 -5.44 7.49
C TRP A 167 13.06 -5.56 6.81
N THR A 168 13.27 -6.66 6.08
CA THR A 168 14.51 -6.91 5.35
C THR A 168 14.28 -6.65 3.87
N LYS A 169 15.11 -5.83 3.23
CA LYS A 169 15.05 -5.62 1.78
C LYS A 169 15.46 -6.91 1.07
N VAL A 170 14.63 -7.37 0.13
CA VAL A 170 14.81 -8.62 -0.62
C VAL A 170 14.85 -8.41 -2.14
N LEU A 171 14.44 -7.24 -2.62
CA LEU A 171 14.60 -6.86 -4.02
C LEU A 171 14.87 -5.36 -4.13
N ASP A 172 15.89 -5.01 -4.90
CA ASP A 172 16.23 -3.63 -5.23
C ASP A 172 15.35 -3.06 -6.35
N SER A 173 15.49 -1.74 -6.55
CA SER A 173 14.61 -0.99 -7.41
C SER A 173 14.81 -1.24 -8.90
N ALA A 174 13.69 -1.23 -9.63
CA ALA A 174 13.71 -0.94 -11.05
C ALA A 174 13.50 0.57 -11.25
N HIS A 175 14.32 1.17 -12.11
CA HIS A 175 14.29 2.60 -12.36
C HIS A 175 12.99 3.03 -13.03
N ILE A 176 12.30 3.97 -12.39
CA ILE A 176 11.06 4.59 -12.85
C ILE A 176 11.38 6.00 -13.36
N LYS A 177 10.67 6.45 -14.41
CA LYS A 177 10.64 7.88 -14.75
C LYS A 177 9.83 8.60 -13.66
N PRO A 178 10.01 9.92 -13.49
CA PRO A 178 9.24 10.71 -12.53
C PRO A 178 7.72 10.59 -12.73
N VAL A 179 7.08 9.68 -12.01
CA VAL A 179 5.61 9.52 -11.94
C VAL A 179 5.13 9.19 -10.54
N GLU A 180 3.83 9.37 -10.33
CA GLU A 180 3.14 8.75 -9.20
C GLU A 180 3.21 7.24 -9.34
N VAL A 181 3.61 6.58 -8.24
CA VAL A 181 3.87 5.14 -8.25
C VAL A 181 3.06 4.50 -7.15
N GLU A 182 1.98 3.81 -7.50
CA GLU A 182 1.35 2.81 -6.65
C GLU A 182 1.85 1.41 -7.03
N PRO A 183 2.81 0.84 -6.29
CA PRO A 183 3.25 -0.52 -6.57
C PRO A 183 2.19 -1.52 -6.11
N GLY A 184 2.00 -2.58 -6.88
CA GLY A 184 1.10 -3.68 -6.55
C GLY A 184 1.74 -5.02 -6.91
N PHE A 185 1.58 -6.02 -6.05
CA PHE A 185 1.99 -7.38 -6.37
C PHE A 185 0.99 -8.04 -7.33
N LEU A 186 1.51 -8.84 -8.26
CA LEU A 186 0.66 -9.84 -8.92
C LEU A 186 0.41 -10.98 -7.92
N THR A 187 -0.84 -11.14 -7.51
CA THR A 187 -1.26 -12.13 -6.49
C THR A 187 -2.18 -13.18 -7.10
N ASN A 188 -2.40 -14.26 -6.36
CA ASN A 188 -3.46 -15.21 -6.67
C ASN A 188 -4.84 -14.62 -6.36
N ILE A 189 -5.90 -15.40 -6.58
CA ILE A 189 -7.30 -14.95 -6.38
C ILE A 189 -7.62 -14.56 -4.92
N TYR A 190 -6.81 -14.98 -3.95
CA TYR A 190 -6.97 -14.67 -2.54
C TYR A 190 -6.15 -13.45 -2.10
N GLY A 191 -5.42 -12.81 -3.01
CA GLY A 191 -4.55 -11.68 -2.68
C GLY A 191 -3.23 -12.08 -2.02
N SER A 192 -2.83 -13.36 -2.11
CA SER A 192 -1.55 -13.86 -1.60
C SER A 192 -0.57 -14.24 -2.71
N LEU A 193 0.70 -14.40 -2.34
CA LEU A 193 1.78 -14.90 -3.19
C LEU A 193 1.94 -16.44 -3.11
N ASP A 194 0.98 -17.15 -2.49
CA ASP A 194 1.01 -18.61 -2.40
C ASP A 194 0.96 -19.24 -3.79
N GLY A 195 1.88 -20.16 -4.06
CA GLY A 195 2.05 -20.78 -5.38
C GLY A 195 2.74 -19.90 -6.43
N ILE A 196 3.05 -18.65 -6.09
CA ILE A 196 3.80 -17.70 -6.93
C ILE A 196 5.26 -17.64 -6.49
N LEU A 197 5.52 -17.69 -5.17
CA LEU A 197 6.87 -17.72 -4.60
C LEU A 197 7.71 -18.90 -5.11
N PRO A 198 9.04 -18.73 -5.30
CA PRO A 198 9.85 -17.58 -4.87
C PRO A 198 9.92 -16.42 -5.87
N THR A 199 9.32 -16.54 -7.06
CA THR A 199 9.35 -15.48 -8.07
C THR A 199 8.23 -14.49 -7.81
N ILE A 200 8.57 -13.23 -7.50
CA ILE A 200 7.60 -12.17 -7.30
C ILE A 200 7.58 -11.23 -8.51
N SER A 201 6.39 -10.70 -8.82
CA SER A 201 6.18 -9.69 -9.85
C SER A 201 5.49 -8.48 -9.23
N ILE A 202 6.05 -7.30 -9.45
CA ILE A 202 5.50 -6.02 -8.99
C ILE A 202 5.14 -5.21 -10.21
N ARG A 203 3.95 -4.62 -10.21
CA ARG A 203 3.48 -3.67 -11.21
C ARG A 203 3.45 -2.28 -10.60
N TYR A 204 3.78 -1.28 -11.39
CA TYR A 204 3.81 0.11 -10.94
C TYR A 204 3.70 1.06 -12.13
N GLY A 205 3.20 2.27 -11.88
CA GLY A 205 3.34 3.37 -12.83
C GLY A 205 4.81 3.67 -13.07
N CYS A 206 5.24 3.78 -14.33
CA CYS A 206 6.65 4.02 -14.66
C CYS A 206 6.89 5.18 -15.61
N SER A 207 5.84 5.71 -16.23
CA SER A 207 5.87 6.96 -16.99
C SER A 207 4.45 7.51 -17.15
N GLY A 208 4.34 8.78 -17.53
CA GLY A 208 3.08 9.51 -17.60
C GLY A 208 3.16 10.89 -16.96
N SER A 209 2.01 11.54 -16.81
CA SER A 209 1.81 12.84 -16.16
C SER A 209 0.69 12.73 -15.11
N GLY A 210 0.24 13.84 -14.54
CA GLY A 210 -0.93 13.85 -13.66
C GLY A 210 -2.25 13.40 -14.32
N ASP A 211 -2.25 13.11 -15.63
CA ASP A 211 -3.37 12.50 -16.34
C ASP A 211 -3.23 10.96 -16.41
N PRO A 212 -4.14 10.17 -15.80
CA PRO A 212 -4.13 8.71 -15.85
C PRO A 212 -4.13 8.12 -17.27
N ASN A 213 -4.64 8.82 -18.27
CA ASN A 213 -4.62 8.34 -19.67
C ASN A 213 -3.21 8.32 -20.28
N THR A 214 -2.26 8.98 -19.63
CA THR A 214 -0.85 9.00 -20.04
C THR A 214 0.00 7.99 -19.29
N TRP A 215 -0.58 7.24 -18.35
CA TRP A 215 0.17 6.34 -17.48
C TRP A 215 0.60 5.09 -18.23
N GLU A 216 1.91 4.81 -18.18
CA GLU A 216 2.47 3.53 -18.55
C GLU A 216 2.63 2.67 -17.30
N ILE A 217 2.08 1.46 -17.34
CA ILE A 217 2.27 0.45 -16.31
C ILE A 217 3.47 -0.43 -16.69
N CYS A 218 4.51 -0.40 -15.87
CA CYS A 218 5.63 -1.32 -15.98
C CYS A 218 5.50 -2.43 -14.95
N TRP A 219 6.36 -3.43 -15.09
CA TRP A 219 6.54 -4.46 -14.09
C TRP A 219 8.01 -4.81 -13.93
N SER A 220 8.33 -5.36 -12.77
CA SER A 220 9.61 -5.99 -12.47
C SER A 220 9.39 -7.34 -11.83
N GLU A 221 10.29 -8.27 -12.14
CA GLU A 221 10.28 -9.61 -11.59
C GLU A 221 11.60 -9.88 -10.88
N GLY A 222 11.49 -10.54 -9.73
CA GLY A 222 12.62 -10.91 -8.92
C GLY A 222 12.40 -12.30 -8.34
N LYS A 223 13.46 -13.10 -8.30
CA LYS A 223 13.45 -14.34 -7.52
C LYS A 223 13.95 -14.01 -6.12
N LEU A 224 13.16 -14.37 -5.12
CA LEU A 224 13.56 -14.27 -3.73
C LEU A 224 14.55 -15.39 -3.42
N ASP A 225 15.70 -15.01 -2.87
CA ASP A 225 16.67 -15.93 -2.28
C ASP A 225 16.21 -16.43 -0.90
#